data_AF-A0A8T5I943-F1
#
_entry.id   AF-A0A8T5I943-F1
#
_cell.length_a   1.000
_cell.length_b   1.000
_cell.length_c   1.000
_cell.angle_alpha   90.00
_cell.angle_beta   90.00
_cell.angle_gamma   90.00
#
_symmetry.space_group_name_H-M   'P 1'
#
loop_
_entity.id
_entity.type
_entity.pdbx_description
1 polymer ?
#
loop_
_entity_poly.entity_id
_entity_poly.type
_entity_poly.pdbx_seq_one_letter_code
_entity_poly.pdbx_strand_id
1 'polypeptide(L)'
;MDEAQKFELESTVEELEGYRGRHTELITVLVPAGATLTQTTKQLEDEKGTATNIKSTATRKNVINSLERAIRKLKEIGRTPKNGLAVYAGNVTMADGKESLEVWAIEPPKPLKVKIYRCDQTFIVDPL
;
A
#
# COMPACT_ATOMS: atom_id res chain seq x y z
N MET A 1 -3.77 21.64 7.02
CA MET A 1 -3.53 20.37 7.72
C MET A 1 -3.56 20.74 9.18
N ASP A 2 -4.58 20.27 9.89
CA ASP A 2 -4.71 20.54 11.32
C ASP A 2 -3.63 19.75 12.07
N GLU A 3 -3.16 20.25 13.22
CA GLU A 3 -2.12 19.56 14.03
C GLU A 3 -2.49 18.10 14.34
N ALA A 4 -3.79 17.81 14.52
CA ALA A 4 -4.30 16.46 14.70
C ALA A 4 -4.04 15.55 13.49
N GLN A 5 -4.25 16.03 12.26
CA GLN A 5 -3.99 15.22 11.05
C GLN A 5 -2.50 14.94 10.86
N LYS A 6 -1.64 15.88 11.28
CA LYS A 6 -0.19 15.71 11.22
C LYS A 6 0.26 14.63 12.21
N PHE A 7 -0.27 14.66 13.42
CA PHE A 7 0.03 13.67 14.45
C PHE A 7 -0.45 12.26 14.09
N GLU A 8 -1.65 12.13 13.52
CA GLU A 8 -2.17 10.85 13.03
C GLU A 8 -1.32 10.29 11.88
N LEU A 9 -0.86 11.16 10.98
CA LEU A 9 0.03 10.78 9.89
C LEU A 9 1.37 10.29 10.42
N GLU A 10 2.01 11.05 11.32
CA GLU A 10 3.31 10.69 11.93
C GLU A 10 3.20 9.34 12.66
N SER A 11 2.13 9.13 13.43
CA SER A 11 1.88 7.86 14.13
C SER A 11 1.68 6.69 13.16
N THR A 12 0.95 6.92 12.06
CA THR A 12 0.72 5.89 11.05
C THR A 12 1.99 5.54 10.29
N VAL A 13 2.83 6.54 9.97
CA VAL A 13 4.12 6.31 9.31
C VAL A 13 5.05 5.50 10.22
N GLU A 14 5.14 5.85 11.50
CA GLU A 14 5.93 5.11 12.48
C GLU A 14 5.45 3.65 12.60
N GLU A 15 4.13 3.42 12.59
CA GLU A 15 3.55 2.08 12.57
C GLU A 15 3.95 1.30 11.29
N LEU A 16 3.86 1.95 10.12
CA LEU A 16 4.22 1.35 8.83
C LEU A 16 5.71 1.01 8.74
N GLU A 17 6.59 1.83 9.30
CA GLU A 17 8.04 1.55 9.38
C GLU A 17 8.34 0.38 10.32
N GLY A 18 7.56 0.23 11.39
CA GLY A 18 7.68 -0.88 12.34
C GLY A 18 7.28 -2.24 11.75
N TYR A 19 6.44 -2.26 10.71
CA TYR A 19 6.03 -3.50 10.07
C TYR A 19 7.11 -4.06 9.16
N ARG A 20 7.47 -5.32 9.43
CA ARG A 20 8.37 -6.10 8.60
C ARG A 20 7.69 -7.39 8.16
N GLY A 21 7.51 -7.52 6.85
CA GLY A 21 7.00 -8.73 6.23
C GLY A 21 7.98 -9.89 6.44
N ARG A 22 7.44 -11.07 6.74
CA ARG A 22 8.24 -12.28 6.89
C ARG A 22 8.87 -12.68 5.56
N HIS A 23 8.20 -12.34 4.45
CA HIS A 23 8.69 -12.48 3.08
C HIS A 23 8.50 -11.15 2.31
N THR A 24 8.69 -11.17 0.99
CA THR A 24 8.38 -10.06 0.08
C THR A 24 6.88 -10.04 -0.24
N GLU A 25 6.11 -9.43 0.66
CA GLU A 25 4.65 -9.42 0.60
C GLU A 25 4.02 -8.08 0.98
N LEU A 26 4.83 -7.05 1.21
CA LEU A 26 4.37 -5.71 1.54
C LEU A 26 4.36 -4.84 0.29
N ILE A 27 3.17 -4.39 -0.11
CA ILE A 27 2.93 -3.61 -1.31
C ILE A 27 2.79 -2.15 -0.93
N THR A 28 3.58 -1.32 -1.60
CA THR A 28 3.48 0.14 -1.55
C THR A 28 3.07 0.67 -2.91
N VAL A 29 2.04 1.51 -2.93
CA VAL A 29 1.56 2.19 -4.13
C VAL A 29 1.45 3.68 -3.85
N LEU A 30 2.25 4.49 -4.53
CA LEU A 30 2.13 5.94 -4.51
C LEU A 30 1.47 6.41 -5.80
N VAL A 31 0.37 7.13 -5.66
CA VAL A 31 -0.37 7.74 -6.75
C VAL A 31 -0.15 9.25 -6.70
N PRO A 32 0.41 9.85 -7.76
CA PRO A 32 0.67 11.27 -7.79
C PRO A 32 -0.63 12.10 -7.83
N ALA A 33 -0.53 13.34 -7.36
CA ALA A 33 -1.63 14.29 -7.39
C ALA A 33 -2.14 14.50 -8.83
N GLY A 34 -3.45 14.41 -9.03
CA GLY A 34 -4.07 14.58 -10.34
C GLY A 34 -4.05 13.37 -11.27
N ALA A 35 -3.37 12.27 -10.91
CA ALA A 35 -3.48 11.01 -11.66
C ALA A 35 -4.82 10.32 -11.40
N THR A 36 -5.28 9.50 -12.34
CA THR A 36 -6.50 8.70 -12.17
C THR A 36 -6.20 7.35 -11.52
N LEU A 37 -7.05 6.93 -10.59
CA LEU A 37 -6.92 5.62 -9.94
C LEU A 37 -7.09 4.47 -10.95
N THR A 38 -7.81 4.68 -12.05
CA THR A 38 -8.05 3.67 -13.09
C THR A 38 -6.75 3.07 -13.64
N GLN A 39 -5.75 3.90 -13.93
CA GLN A 39 -4.46 3.42 -14.46
C GLN A 39 -3.69 2.62 -13.41
N THR A 40 -3.70 3.06 -12.15
CA THR A 40 -3.06 2.35 -11.04
C THR A 40 -3.76 1.01 -10.77
N THR A 41 -5.09 0.99 -10.74
CA THR A 41 -5.87 -0.24 -10.56
C THR A 41 -5.58 -1.26 -11.66
N LYS A 42 -5.52 -0.82 -12.93
CA LYS A 42 -5.17 -1.70 -14.05
C LYS A 42 -3.77 -2.29 -13.89
N GLN A 43 -2.78 -1.45 -13.52
CA GLN A 43 -1.43 -1.92 -13.26
C GLN A 43 -1.40 -2.99 -12.15
N LEU A 44 -2.13 -2.78 -11.05
CA LEU A 44 -2.20 -3.79 -9.97
C LEU A 44 -2.88 -5.10 -10.42
N GLU A 45 -3.87 -5.04 -11.31
CA GLU A 45 -4.50 -6.23 -11.89
C GLU A 45 -3.50 -7.01 -12.77
N ASP A 46 -2.69 -6.32 -13.57
CA ASP A 46 -1.62 -6.93 -14.38
C ASP A 46 -0.53 -7.56 -13.49
N GLU A 47 -0.14 -6.89 -12.41
CA GLU A 47 0.77 -7.41 -11.38
C GLU A 47 0.20 -8.63 -10.68
N LYS A 48 -1.12 -8.66 -10.41
CA LYS A 48 -1.81 -9.83 -9.84
C LYS A 48 -1.71 -11.03 -10.77
N GLY A 49 -1.89 -10.81 -12.08
CA GLY A 49 -1.69 -11.84 -13.11
C GLY A 49 -0.26 -12.38 -13.09
N THR A 50 0.73 -11.49 -12.98
CA THR A 50 2.15 -11.86 -12.95
C THR A 50 2.53 -12.64 -11.68
N ALA A 51 1.96 -12.26 -10.53
CA ALA A 51 2.19 -12.92 -9.24
C ALA A 51 1.78 -14.41 -9.23
N THR A 52 0.93 -14.86 -10.15
CA THR A 52 0.57 -16.29 -10.29
C THR A 52 1.76 -17.20 -10.60
N ASN A 53 2.82 -16.65 -11.18
CA ASN A 53 4.05 -17.35 -11.53
C ASN A 53 5.02 -17.53 -10.34
N ILE A 54 4.73 -16.95 -9.17
CA ILE A 54 5.55 -17.12 -7.98
C ILE A 54 5.56 -18.61 -7.58
N LYS A 55 6.77 -19.18 -7.48
CA LYS A 55 6.98 -20.61 -7.20
C LYS A 55 6.48 -21.03 -5.81
N SER A 56 6.73 -20.19 -4.80
CA SER A 56 6.30 -20.43 -3.43
C SER A 56 4.79 -20.24 -3.32
N THR A 57 4.04 -21.30 -3.00
CA THR A 57 2.58 -21.25 -2.86
C THR A 57 2.13 -20.26 -1.78
N ALA A 58 2.84 -20.21 -0.64
CA ALA A 58 2.51 -19.29 0.44
C ALA A 58 2.72 -17.83 0.01
N THR A 59 3.91 -17.51 -0.52
CA THR A 59 4.24 -16.15 -0.99
C THR A 59 3.30 -15.71 -2.11
N ARG A 60 3.01 -16.59 -3.07
CA ARG A 60 2.05 -16.34 -4.15
C ARG A 60 0.68 -15.95 -3.61
N LYS A 61 0.14 -16.73 -2.67
CA LYS A 61 -1.16 -16.47 -2.05
C LYS A 61 -1.16 -15.11 -1.33
N ASN A 62 -0.10 -14.81 -0.58
CA ASN A 62 0.01 -13.58 0.20
C ASN A 62 0.11 -12.33 -0.70
N VAL A 63 0.94 -12.39 -1.75
CA VAL A 63 1.08 -11.29 -2.72
C VAL A 63 -0.23 -11.06 -3.46
N ILE A 64 -0.90 -12.12 -3.94
CA ILE A 64 -2.20 -12.01 -4.62
C ILE A 64 -3.25 -11.38 -3.70
N ASN A 65 -3.37 -11.86 -2.45
CA ASN A 65 -4.32 -11.32 -1.49
C ASN A 65 -4.06 -9.83 -1.19
N SER A 66 -2.79 -9.46 -1.07
CA SER A 66 -2.38 -8.07 -0.81
C SER A 66 -2.70 -7.15 -2.00
N LEU A 67 -2.45 -7.62 -3.23
CA LEU A 67 -2.84 -6.91 -4.45
C LEU A 67 -4.36 -6.75 -4.54
N GLU A 68 -5.13 -7.79 -4.26
CA GLU A 68 -6.60 -7.73 -4.27
C GLU A 68 -7.13 -6.73 -3.23
N ARG A 69 -6.52 -6.71 -2.04
CA ARG A 69 -6.89 -5.75 -0.99
C ARG A 69 -6.59 -4.31 -1.40
N ALA A 70 -5.42 -4.06 -1.99
CA ALA A 70 -5.06 -2.74 -2.52
C ALA A 70 -6.01 -2.29 -3.64
N ILE A 71 -6.29 -3.17 -4.61
CA ILE A 71 -7.24 -2.91 -5.71
C ILE A 71 -8.61 -2.55 -5.17
N ARG A 72 -9.11 -3.31 -4.20
CA ARG A 72 -10.41 -3.04 -3.57
C ARG A 72 -10.41 -1.68 -2.89
N LYS A 73 -9.36 -1.34 -2.14
CA LYS A 73 -9.26 -0.05 -1.45
C LYS A 73 -9.22 1.12 -2.45
N LEU A 74 -8.48 0.99 -3.55
CA LEU A 74 -8.47 1.98 -4.63
C LEU A 74 -9.85 2.18 -5.26
N LYS A 75 -10.60 1.09 -5.49
CA LYS A 75 -11.97 1.13 -6.01
C LYS A 75 -12.93 1.79 -5.01
N GLU A 76 -12.78 1.54 -3.71
CA GLU A 76 -13.59 2.15 -2.63
C GLU A 76 -13.37 3.67 -2.53
N ILE A 77 -12.13 4.15 -2.72
CA ILE A 77 -11.82 5.59 -2.70
C ILE A 77 -12.42 6.31 -3.91
N GLY A 78 -12.42 5.66 -5.08
CA GLY A 78 -13.06 6.15 -6.31
C GLY A 78 -12.35 7.29 -7.02
N ARG A 79 -11.80 8.28 -6.29
CA ARG A 79 -11.07 9.43 -6.87
C ARG A 79 -9.83 9.78 -6.07
N THR A 80 -8.76 10.10 -6.78
CA THR A 80 -7.49 10.56 -6.18
C THR A 80 -7.71 11.86 -5.39
N PRO A 81 -7.26 11.93 -4.13
CA PRO A 81 -7.26 13.15 -3.32
C PRO A 81 -6.40 14.27 -3.91
N LYS A 82 -6.46 15.47 -3.30
CA LYS A 82 -5.79 16.67 -3.83
C LYS A 82 -4.28 16.51 -3.88
N ASN A 83 -3.70 15.86 -2.87
CA ASN A 83 -2.26 15.66 -2.76
C ASN A 83 -1.77 14.32 -3.34
N GLY A 84 -2.66 13.52 -3.94
CA GLY A 84 -2.34 12.15 -4.33
C GLY A 84 -2.80 11.15 -3.26
N LEU A 85 -2.31 9.92 -3.37
CA LEU A 85 -2.72 8.83 -2.49
C LEU A 85 -1.56 7.85 -2.29
N ALA A 86 -1.25 7.53 -1.04
CA ALA A 86 -0.37 6.43 -0.68
C ALA A 86 -1.24 5.25 -0.21
N VAL A 87 -1.04 4.07 -0.80
CA VAL A 87 -1.72 2.83 -0.40
C VAL A 87 -0.67 1.80 -0.01
N TYR A 88 -0.86 1.24 1.18
CA TYR A 88 -0.05 0.18 1.74
C TYR A 88 -0.92 -1.04 1.94
N ALA A 89 -0.48 -2.21 1.47
CA ALA A 89 -1.22 -3.45 1.67
C ALA A 89 -0.26 -4.62 1.85
N GLY A 90 -0.53 -5.48 2.81
CA GLY A 90 0.34 -6.62 3.06
C GLY A 90 -0.08 -7.43 4.28
N ASN A 91 0.51 -8.61 4.41
CA ASN A 91 0.44 -9.37 5.65
C ASN A 91 1.45 -8.80 6.63
N VAL A 92 0.95 -8.22 7.73
CA VAL A 92 1.77 -7.71 8.82
C VAL A 92 1.63 -8.61 10.04
N THR A 93 2.70 -8.74 10.81
CA THR A 93 2.64 -9.40 12.12
C THR A 93 2.24 -8.38 13.17
N MET A 94 1.09 -8.60 13.80
CA MET A 94 0.58 -7.76 14.87
C MET A 94 1.32 -8.03 16.20
N ALA A 95 1.16 -7.13 17.17
CA ALA A 95 1.80 -7.26 18.49
C ALA A 95 1.41 -8.56 19.26
N ASP A 96 0.27 -9.16 18.91
CA ASP A 96 -0.17 -10.45 19.46
C ASP A 96 0.47 -11.67 18.76
N GLY A 97 1.40 -11.43 17.82
CA GLY A 97 2.11 -12.45 17.05
C GLY A 97 1.30 -13.05 15.90
N LYS A 98 0.08 -12.58 15.64
CA LYS A 98 -0.73 -13.06 14.51
C LYS A 98 -0.42 -12.29 13.24
N GLU A 99 -0.41 -13.00 12.12
CA GLU A 99 -0.35 -12.40 10.79
C GLU A 99 -1.76 -11.93 10.40
N SER A 100 -1.91 -10.64 10.09
CA SER A 100 -3.16 -10.07 9.57
C SER A 100 -2.90 -9.39 8.23
N LEU A 101 -3.87 -9.52 7.32
CA LEU A 101 -3.85 -8.83 6.03
C LEU A 101 -4.46 -7.44 6.20
N GLU A 102 -3.61 -6.43 6.21
CA GLU A 102 -4.01 -5.05 6.44
C GLU A 102 -3.86 -4.18 5.19
N VAL A 103 -4.60 -3.08 5.18
CA VAL A 103 -4.54 -2.07 4.11
C VAL A 103 -4.73 -0.68 4.68
N TRP A 104 -3.80 0.22 4.33
CA TRP A 104 -3.83 1.62 4.69
C TRP A 104 -3.93 2.47 3.44
N ALA A 105 -4.69 3.56 3.52
CA ALA A 105 -4.81 4.54 2.47
C ALA A 105 -4.67 5.93 3.09
N ILE A 106 -3.63 6.65 2.69
CA ILE A 106 -3.17 7.87 3.32
C ILE A 106 -3.11 8.97 2.27
N GLU A 107 -3.72 10.12 2.56
CA GLU A 107 -3.49 11.32 1.77
C GLU A 107 -2.21 12.00 2.28
N PRO A 108 -1.17 12.14 1.43
CA PRO A 108 0.08 12.78 1.83
C PRO A 108 -0.14 14.27 2.13
N PRO A 109 0.67 14.87 3.02
CA PRO A 109 0.56 16.29 3.39
C PRO A 109 0.94 17.22 2.23
N LYS A 110 1.81 16.73 1.33
CA LYS A 110 2.29 17.42 0.14
C LYS A 110 1.90 16.65 -1.12
N PRO A 111 1.67 17.34 -2.24
CA PRO A 111 1.32 16.69 -3.50
C PRO A 111 2.44 15.77 -3.98
N LEU A 112 2.12 14.48 -4.12
CA LEU A 112 3.02 13.49 -4.70
C LEU A 112 3.21 13.76 -6.19
N LYS A 113 4.47 13.76 -6.63
CA LYS A 113 4.85 13.91 -8.05
C LYS A 113 5.23 12.59 -8.70
N VAL A 114 5.60 11.61 -7.88
CA VAL A 114 6.09 10.31 -8.32
C VAL A 114 5.01 9.26 -8.22
N LYS A 115 4.94 8.38 -9.21
CA LYS A 115 4.17 7.15 -9.15
C LYS A 115 5.11 6.01 -8.77
N ILE A 116 4.81 5.32 -7.68
CA ILE A 116 5.61 4.18 -7.22
C ILE A 116 4.68 2.96 -7.10
N TYR A 117 5.15 1.82 -7.57
CA TYR A 117 4.64 0.52 -7.20
C TYR A 117 5.85 -0.31 -6.77
N ARG A 118 5.78 -0.88 -5.56
CA ARG A 118 6.83 -1.74 -5.02
C ARG A 118 6.18 -2.86 -4.20
N CYS A 119 6.67 -4.07 -4.38
CA CYS A 119 6.44 -5.17 -3.45
C CYS A 119 7.80 -5.50 -2.81
N ASP A 120 7.91 -5.35 -1.49
CA ASP A 120 9.15 -5.54 -0.75
C ASP A 120 8.88 -6.19 0.62
N GLN A 121 9.92 -6.37 1.44
CA GLN A 121 9.78 -6.87 2.82
C GLN A 121 9.37 -5.78 3.81
N THR A 122 9.47 -4.52 3.42
CA THR A 122 9.14 -3.32 4.21
C THR A 122 8.28 -2.38 3.37
N PHE A 123 7.43 -1.59 4.01
CA PHE A 123 6.73 -0.52 3.31
C PHE A 123 7.71 0.60 2.93
N ILE A 124 7.47 1.23 1.77
CA ILE A 124 8.20 2.45 1.39
C ILE A 124 7.39 3.64 1.88
N VAL A 125 7.80 4.21 3.01
CA VAL A 125 7.12 5.39 3.58
C VAL A 125 7.57 6.70 2.93
N ASP A 126 8.79 6.78 2.40
CA ASP A 126 9.24 7.95 1.66
C ASP A 126 8.38 8.22 0.40
N PRO A 127 7.90 9.46 0.15
CA PRO A 127 8.25 10.73 0.82
C PRO A 127 7.12 11.28 1.72
N LEU A 128 6.40 10.43 2.47
CA LEU A 128 5.29 10.84 3.37
C LEU A 128 5.75 11.77 4.51
#